data_AF-A0A4R7G8E4-F1
#
_entry.id   AF-A0A4R7G8E4-F1
#
_cell.length_a   1.000
_cell.length_b   1.000
_cell.length_c   1.000
_cell.angle_alpha   90.00
_cell.angle_beta   90.00
_cell.angle_gamma   90.00
#
_symmetry.space_group_name_H-M   'P 1'
#
loop_
_entity.id
_entity.type
_entity.pdbx_description
1 polymer ?
#
loop_
_entity_poly.entity_id
_entity_poly.type
_entity_poly.pdbx_seq_one_letter_code
_entity_poly.pdbx_strand_id
1 'polypeptide(L)'
;MIGTTSAAESVGHPRYDGPMEATEVTKEAAAGTSELERLYRAAQLYYEQGATQAEVAEQLKISRPSVSRMLAEARAQGIVEIRVHRPASTGMDELGERLALKLGLDGVHLAPGDQSQRVGLGLGPVTRQALAETNLRAGDVLLLASGETTYALAQQRLGNFSGVVVAPTVGGQAEPDPWHQTNEVVRAFAATSGGYPHYLFAPSMPSEALLSALQDDPGYRQVVADWNSAKVALVGIGAAPLSRNSIAQSVPRNHPNLAKSIGDVCLAFYDPKGDEVTFPGSERMVRVPGSTLRAVPTRIAAAVGAHKAPSIIAAASAGWFNILVTDESTARAVDRQL
;
A
#
# COMPACT_ATOMS: atom_id res chain seq x y z
N MET A 1 43.68 69.55 7.98
CA MET A 1 42.46 70.04 7.32
C MET A 1 41.47 68.88 7.22
N ILE A 2 40.34 68.97 7.93
CA ILE A 2 38.94 68.82 7.43
C ILE A 2 38.76 67.67 6.42
N GLY A 3 38.16 66.52 6.69
CA GLY A 3 36.86 66.24 7.31
C GLY A 3 35.93 65.65 6.22
N THR A 4 35.28 64.51 6.50
CA THR A 4 34.18 63.79 5.79
C THR A 4 34.51 62.29 5.67
N THR A 5 33.61 61.31 5.76
CA THR A 5 32.27 61.13 6.34
C THR A 5 32.11 59.62 6.50
N SER A 6 31.62 59.18 7.66
CA SER A 6 31.27 57.78 7.95
C SER A 6 30.00 57.40 7.20
N ALA A 7 30.08 56.40 6.31
CA ALA A 7 28.92 55.73 5.73
C ALA A 7 28.88 54.29 6.24
N ALA A 8 28.09 54.07 7.31
CA ALA A 8 27.64 52.75 7.72
C ALA A 8 26.26 52.54 7.08
N GLU A 9 26.17 51.61 6.13
CA GLU A 9 24.91 51.18 5.53
C GLU A 9 24.06 50.48 6.60
N SER A 10 22.93 51.10 6.95
CA SER A 10 21.90 50.51 7.80
C SER A 10 21.11 49.47 6.99
N VAL A 11 21.43 48.20 7.16
CA VAL A 11 20.54 47.12 6.72
C VAL A 11 19.31 47.14 7.62
N GLY A 12 18.17 47.53 7.05
CA GLY A 12 16.88 47.58 7.74
C GLY A 12 16.52 46.22 8.32
N HIS A 13 16.29 46.18 9.63
CA HIS A 13 15.62 45.05 10.26
C HIS A 13 14.21 44.93 9.67
N PRO A 14 13.75 43.70 9.33
CA PRO A 14 12.33 43.50 9.09
C PRO A 14 11.57 43.84 10.38
N ARG A 15 10.53 44.66 10.25
CA ARG A 15 9.59 44.93 11.34
C ARG A 15 9.06 43.59 11.82
N TYR A 16 9.17 43.35 13.12
CA TYR A 16 8.52 42.24 13.79
C TYR A 16 7.01 42.53 13.75
N ASP A 17 6.31 42.02 12.74
CA ASP A 17 4.85 41.98 12.76
C ASP A 17 4.46 41.05 13.91
N GLY A 18 3.61 41.57 14.81
CA GLY A 18 3.16 40.88 16.02
C GLY A 18 2.46 39.54 15.74
N PRO A 19 2.07 38.80 16.79
CA PRO A 19 1.53 37.46 16.63
C PRO A 19 0.34 37.46 15.67
N MET A 20 0.44 36.68 14.57
CA MET A 20 -0.74 36.35 13.76
C MET A 20 -1.82 35.83 14.70
N GLU A 21 -2.93 36.54 14.69
CA GLU A 21 -4.04 36.39 15.60
C GLU A 21 -4.57 34.95 15.60
N ALA A 22 -4.61 34.33 16.78
CA ALA A 22 -5.28 33.04 17.04
C ALA A 22 -6.77 33.02 16.59
N THR A 23 -7.33 34.18 16.24
CA THR A 23 -8.68 34.40 15.72
C THR A 23 -8.86 34.01 14.25
N GLU A 24 -7.81 34.00 13.42
CA GLU A 24 -7.92 33.62 11.99
C GLU A 24 -7.88 32.09 11.81
N VAL A 25 -6.97 31.41 12.51
CA VAL A 25 -6.85 29.94 12.49
C VAL A 25 -8.12 29.24 12.99
N THR A 26 -8.79 29.83 13.98
CA THR A 26 -10.06 29.32 14.52
C THR A 26 -11.24 29.56 13.58
N LYS A 27 -11.23 30.63 12.78
CA LYS A 27 -12.25 30.90 11.75
C LYS A 27 -12.14 29.97 10.55
N GLU A 28 -10.92 29.67 10.09
CA GLU A 28 -10.68 28.75 8.97
C GLU A 28 -11.10 27.31 9.30
N ALA A 29 -10.76 26.83 10.51
CA ALA A 29 -11.18 25.51 10.98
C ALA A 29 -12.72 25.42 11.16
N ALA A 30 -13.36 26.48 11.65
CA ALA A 30 -14.82 26.55 11.79
C ALA A 30 -15.53 26.63 10.42
N ALA A 31 -14.95 27.34 9.44
CA ALA A 31 -15.47 27.42 8.09
C ALA A 31 -15.37 26.08 7.36
N GLY A 32 -14.23 25.37 7.47
CA GLY A 32 -14.04 24.03 6.92
C GLY A 32 -14.99 22.99 7.54
N THR A 33 -15.24 23.09 8.85
CA THR A 33 -16.24 22.23 9.54
C THR A 33 -17.66 22.54 9.05
N SER A 34 -18.01 23.82 8.83
CA SER A 34 -19.31 24.19 8.26
C SER A 34 -19.49 23.75 6.81
N GLU A 35 -18.41 23.66 6.04
CA GLU A 35 -18.45 23.21 4.65
C GLU A 35 -18.64 21.70 4.56
N LEU A 36 -17.88 20.92 5.34
CA LEU A 36 -18.05 19.47 5.46
C LEU A 36 -19.48 19.09 5.88
N GLU A 37 -20.06 19.79 6.85
CA GLU A 37 -21.45 19.59 7.28
C GLU A 37 -22.46 19.88 6.16
N ARG A 38 -22.21 20.88 5.32
CA ARG A 38 -23.06 21.15 4.16
C ARG A 38 -22.97 20.06 3.10
N LEU A 39 -21.75 19.56 2.84
CA LEU A 39 -21.53 18.43 1.92
C LEU A 39 -22.22 17.16 2.42
N TYR A 40 -22.07 16.86 3.71
CA TYR A 40 -22.75 15.76 4.38
C TYR A 40 -24.26 15.90 4.27
N ARG A 41 -24.83 17.08 4.58
CA ARG A 41 -26.28 17.29 4.53
C ARG A 41 -26.84 17.12 3.11
N ALA A 42 -26.15 17.63 2.09
CA ALA A 42 -26.56 17.45 0.69
C ALA A 42 -26.53 15.97 0.29
N ALA A 43 -25.48 15.24 0.68
CA ALA A 43 -25.36 13.81 0.45
C ALA A 43 -26.45 13.00 1.17
N GLN A 44 -26.75 13.35 2.42
CA GLN A 44 -27.78 12.69 3.23
C GLN A 44 -29.16 12.79 2.56
N LEU A 45 -29.56 14.00 2.14
CA LEU A 45 -30.85 14.21 1.47
C LEU A 45 -30.94 13.40 0.16
N TYR A 46 -29.86 13.35 -0.62
CA TYR A 46 -29.86 12.67 -1.92
C TYR A 46 -29.79 11.13 -1.81
N TYR A 47 -28.82 10.60 -1.05
CA TYR A 47 -28.54 9.16 -1.03
C TYR A 47 -29.33 8.39 0.05
N GLU A 48 -29.56 8.98 1.22
CA GLU A 48 -30.29 8.29 2.29
C GLU A 48 -31.80 8.50 2.18
N GLN A 49 -32.22 9.72 1.81
CA GLN A 49 -33.64 10.09 1.79
C GLN A 49 -34.25 10.01 0.38
N GLY A 50 -33.45 9.72 -0.65
CA GLY A 50 -33.92 9.55 -2.02
C GLY A 50 -34.42 10.83 -2.69
N ALA A 51 -34.10 12.00 -2.16
CA ALA A 51 -34.50 13.27 -2.76
C ALA A 51 -33.79 13.49 -4.10
N THR A 52 -34.50 14.05 -5.06
CA THR A 52 -33.91 14.52 -6.32
C THR A 52 -33.02 15.72 -6.09
N GLN A 53 -32.06 15.99 -6.98
CA GLN A 53 -31.21 17.18 -6.87
C GLN A 53 -31.98 18.51 -6.89
N ALA A 54 -33.20 18.54 -7.45
CA ALA A 54 -34.09 19.70 -7.40
C ALA A 54 -34.68 19.91 -5.99
N GLU A 55 -35.13 18.85 -5.33
CA GLU A 55 -35.65 18.91 -3.97
C GLU A 55 -34.54 19.25 -2.96
N VAL A 56 -33.34 18.70 -3.15
CA VAL A 56 -32.16 19.06 -2.34
C VAL A 56 -31.83 20.55 -2.50
N ALA A 57 -31.91 21.07 -3.74
CA ALA A 57 -31.65 22.48 -4.04
C ALA A 57 -32.66 23.40 -3.35
N GLU A 58 -33.95 23.03 -3.35
CA GLU A 58 -35.01 23.77 -2.68
C GLU A 58 -34.83 23.78 -1.16
N GLN A 59 -34.57 22.62 -0.54
CA GLN A 59 -34.38 22.50 0.90
C GLN A 59 -33.15 23.26 1.41
N LEU A 60 -32.05 23.20 0.65
CA LEU A 60 -30.80 23.89 1.01
C LEU A 60 -30.74 25.34 0.50
N LYS A 61 -31.77 25.82 -0.21
CA LYS A 61 -31.85 27.16 -0.80
C LYS A 61 -30.64 27.49 -1.69
N ILE A 62 -30.20 26.53 -2.49
CA ILE A 62 -29.08 26.67 -3.43
C ILE A 62 -29.51 26.28 -4.85
N SER A 63 -28.66 26.52 -5.83
CA SER A 63 -28.93 26.11 -7.21
C SER A 63 -28.66 24.63 -7.43
N ARG A 64 -29.42 23.98 -8.32
CA ARG A 64 -29.20 22.58 -8.72
C ARG A 64 -27.75 22.27 -9.18
N PRO A 65 -27.06 23.15 -9.95
CA PRO A 65 -25.64 22.95 -10.26
C PRO A 65 -24.75 22.94 -9.01
N SER A 66 -25.09 23.71 -7.98
CA SER A 66 -24.35 23.71 -6.71
C SER A 66 -24.53 22.40 -5.96
N VAL A 67 -25.74 21.83 -5.94
CA VAL A 67 -25.98 20.48 -5.40
C VAL A 67 -25.13 19.44 -6.12
N SER A 68 -25.08 19.47 -7.46
CA SER A 68 -24.27 18.52 -8.23
C SER A 68 -22.78 18.63 -7.90
N ARG A 69 -22.25 19.85 -7.75
CA ARG A 69 -20.86 20.07 -7.32
C ARG A 69 -20.63 19.58 -5.90
N MET A 70 -21.53 19.89 -4.96
CA MET A 70 -21.44 19.40 -3.58
C MET A 70 -21.48 17.87 -3.49
N LEU A 71 -22.34 17.20 -4.25
CA LEU A 71 -22.37 15.73 -4.29
C LEU A 71 -21.09 15.14 -4.91
N ALA A 72 -20.47 15.83 -5.88
CA ALA A 72 -19.17 15.44 -6.43
C ALA A 72 -18.04 15.64 -5.42
N GLU A 73 -18.03 16.77 -4.73
CA GLU A 73 -17.08 17.10 -3.67
C GLU A 73 -17.21 16.12 -2.49
N ALA A 74 -18.44 15.80 -2.07
CA ALA A 74 -18.71 14.81 -1.03
C ALA A 74 -18.16 13.41 -1.39
N ARG A 75 -18.20 13.03 -2.68
CA ARG A 75 -17.53 11.81 -3.15
C ARG A 75 -16.01 11.95 -3.15
N ALA A 76 -15.48 13.08 -3.62
CA ALA A 76 -14.04 13.34 -3.69
C ALA A 76 -13.39 13.36 -2.29
N GLN A 77 -14.08 13.90 -1.29
CA GLN A 77 -13.62 13.95 0.09
C GLN A 77 -13.96 12.69 0.91
N GLY A 78 -14.55 11.67 0.28
CA GLY A 78 -14.86 10.39 0.95
C GLY A 78 -16.03 10.43 1.94
N ILE A 79 -16.82 11.51 1.96
CA ILE A 79 -18.07 11.61 2.74
C ILE A 79 -19.11 10.62 2.18
N VAL A 80 -19.07 10.35 0.88
CA VAL A 80 -19.93 9.36 0.20
C VAL A 80 -19.09 8.28 -0.47
N GLU A 81 -19.33 7.02 -0.09
CA GLU A 81 -18.81 5.84 -0.78
C GLU A 81 -19.98 5.10 -1.47
N ILE A 82 -19.97 5.02 -2.81
CA ILE A 82 -20.97 4.24 -3.55
C ILE A 82 -20.39 2.85 -3.84
N ARG A 83 -21.02 1.81 -3.28
CA ARG A 83 -20.69 0.41 -3.55
C ARG A 83 -21.78 -0.22 -4.41
N VAL A 84 -21.41 -0.63 -5.62
CA VAL A 84 -22.29 -1.42 -6.49
C VAL A 84 -21.91 -2.89 -6.32
N HIS A 85 -22.79 -3.65 -5.69
CA HIS A 85 -22.60 -5.08 -5.51
C HIS A 85 -23.00 -5.83 -6.78
N ARG A 86 -22.14 -6.73 -7.28
CA ARG A 86 -22.60 -7.72 -8.26
C ARG A 86 -23.59 -8.68 -7.57
N PRO A 87 -24.63 -9.14 -8.28
CA PRO A 87 -25.41 -10.29 -7.82
C PRO A 87 -24.46 -11.46 -7.52
N ALA A 88 -24.67 -12.16 -6.41
CA ALA A 88 -23.81 -13.24 -5.95
C ALA A 88 -23.63 -14.27 -7.08
N SER A 89 -22.43 -14.35 -7.65
CA SER A 89 -22.06 -15.45 -8.54
C SER A 89 -21.59 -16.60 -7.66
N THR A 90 -22.46 -17.58 -7.44
CA THR A 90 -22.21 -18.79 -6.63
C THR A 90 -20.89 -19.49 -6.98
N GLY A 91 -20.40 -19.36 -8.23
CA GLY A 91 -19.15 -20.00 -8.65
C GLY A 91 -17.84 -19.31 -8.23
N MET A 92 -17.86 -18.08 -7.70
CA MET A 92 -16.62 -17.42 -7.23
C MET A 92 -16.22 -17.92 -5.84
N ASP A 93 -17.17 -18.03 -4.92
CA ASP A 93 -16.90 -18.51 -3.56
C ASP A 93 -16.39 -19.96 -3.60
N GLU A 94 -17.06 -20.82 -4.40
CA GLU A 94 -16.62 -22.20 -4.65
C GLU A 94 -15.23 -22.30 -5.28
N LEU A 95 -14.85 -21.36 -6.17
CA LEU A 95 -13.51 -21.30 -6.75
C LEU A 95 -12.47 -20.91 -5.70
N GLY A 96 -12.79 -19.95 -4.83
CA GLY A 96 -11.92 -19.51 -3.73
C GLY A 96 -11.65 -20.65 -2.75
N GLU A 97 -12.70 -21.30 -2.25
CA GLU A 97 -12.60 -22.44 -1.33
C GLU A 97 -11.80 -23.61 -1.94
N ARG A 98 -12.11 -23.98 -3.19
CA ARG A 98 -11.38 -25.05 -3.89
C ARG A 98 -9.90 -24.72 -4.04
N LEU A 99 -9.56 -23.48 -4.40
CA LEU A 99 -8.18 -23.05 -4.53
C LEU A 99 -7.46 -23.03 -3.19
N ALA A 100 -8.11 -22.56 -2.13
CA ALA A 100 -7.54 -22.58 -0.78
C ALA A 100 -7.13 -24.00 -0.39
N LEU A 101 -8.02 -24.97 -0.61
CA LEU A 101 -7.75 -26.40 -0.36
C LEU A 101 -6.61 -26.94 -1.22
N LYS A 102 -6.63 -26.71 -2.53
CA LYS A 102 -5.59 -27.23 -3.46
C LYS A 102 -4.20 -26.63 -3.19
N LEU A 103 -4.14 -25.37 -2.76
CA LEU A 103 -2.89 -24.65 -2.49
C LEU A 103 -2.41 -24.77 -1.04
N GLY A 104 -3.22 -25.35 -0.15
CA GLY A 104 -2.91 -25.42 1.28
C GLY A 104 -2.92 -24.05 1.97
N LEU A 105 -3.82 -23.15 1.55
CA LEU A 105 -3.96 -21.79 2.08
C LEU A 105 -5.10 -21.72 3.09
N ASP A 106 -4.98 -20.79 4.04
CA ASP A 106 -6.02 -20.48 5.03
C ASP A 106 -7.22 -19.75 4.39
N GLY A 107 -7.01 -19.07 3.25
CA GLY A 107 -8.07 -18.39 2.53
C GLY A 107 -7.67 -17.85 1.16
N VAL A 108 -8.67 -17.72 0.28
CA VAL A 108 -8.53 -17.08 -1.03
C VAL A 108 -9.69 -16.09 -1.22
N HIS A 109 -9.38 -14.81 -1.34
CA HIS A 109 -10.37 -13.76 -1.59
C HIS A 109 -10.29 -13.30 -3.06
N LEU A 110 -11.42 -13.35 -3.76
CA LEU A 110 -11.48 -13.14 -5.21
C LEU A 110 -12.19 -11.83 -5.57
N ALA A 111 -11.46 -10.95 -6.24
CA ALA A 111 -12.06 -9.82 -6.93
C ALA A 111 -12.75 -10.30 -8.24
N PRO A 112 -13.91 -9.73 -8.58
CA PRO A 112 -14.66 -10.16 -9.76
C PRO A 112 -13.95 -9.81 -11.08
N GLY A 113 -13.99 -10.73 -12.06
CA GLY A 113 -13.47 -10.49 -13.41
C GLY A 113 -11.94 -10.43 -13.50
N ASP A 114 -11.45 -9.71 -14.52
CA ASP A 114 -10.01 -9.52 -14.77
C ASP A 114 -9.58 -8.13 -14.29
N GLN A 115 -8.67 -8.09 -13.31
CA GLN A 115 -8.12 -6.89 -12.70
C GLN A 115 -6.68 -6.61 -13.16
N SER A 116 -6.12 -7.43 -14.06
CA SER A 116 -4.76 -7.24 -14.57
C SER A 116 -4.57 -5.92 -15.32
N GLN A 117 -5.59 -5.49 -16.07
CA GLN A 117 -5.60 -4.21 -16.79
C GLN A 117 -5.74 -2.98 -15.88
N ARG A 118 -6.10 -3.18 -14.60
CA ARG A 118 -6.26 -2.12 -13.60
C ARG A 118 -5.20 -2.18 -12.53
N VAL A 119 -4.09 -2.89 -12.78
CA VAL A 119 -2.97 -3.05 -11.83
C VAL A 119 -3.45 -3.56 -10.45
N GLY A 120 -4.55 -4.32 -10.43
CA GLY A 120 -5.15 -4.80 -9.19
C GLY A 120 -5.91 -3.76 -8.36
N LEU A 121 -6.25 -2.57 -8.89
CA LEU A 121 -7.10 -1.60 -8.18
C LEU A 121 -8.40 -2.23 -7.68
N GLY A 122 -9.01 -3.15 -8.44
CA GLY A 122 -10.21 -3.87 -8.02
C GLY A 122 -10.01 -4.89 -6.88
N LEU A 123 -8.78 -5.13 -6.43
CA LEU A 123 -8.50 -5.96 -5.26
C LEU A 123 -8.81 -5.25 -3.93
N GLY A 124 -9.01 -3.92 -3.93
CA GLY A 124 -9.21 -3.14 -2.70
C GLY A 124 -10.29 -3.70 -1.76
N PRO A 125 -11.52 -3.97 -2.23
CA PRO A 125 -12.59 -4.52 -1.39
C PRO A 125 -12.26 -5.87 -0.77
N VAL A 126 -11.67 -6.80 -1.53
CA VAL A 126 -11.31 -8.14 -1.04
C VAL A 126 -10.06 -8.14 -0.17
N THR A 127 -9.12 -7.21 -0.42
CA THR A 127 -7.96 -6.98 0.46
C THR A 127 -8.41 -6.41 1.81
N ARG A 128 -9.37 -5.47 1.80
CA ARG A 128 -9.98 -4.93 3.03
C ARG A 128 -10.64 -6.03 3.84
N GLN A 129 -11.34 -6.96 3.19
CA GLN A 129 -11.93 -8.11 3.87
C GLN A 129 -10.85 -8.98 4.52
N ALA A 130 -9.83 -9.39 3.75
CA ALA A 130 -8.73 -10.21 4.25
C ALA A 130 -8.01 -9.55 5.45
N LEU A 131 -7.76 -8.24 5.37
CA LEU A 131 -7.14 -7.49 6.47
C LEU A 131 -8.05 -7.35 7.70
N ALA A 132 -9.37 -7.21 7.52
CA ALA A 132 -10.31 -7.13 8.63
C ALA A 132 -10.33 -8.42 9.47
N GLU A 133 -10.15 -9.57 8.82
CA GLU A 133 -10.12 -10.89 9.47
C GLU A 133 -8.84 -11.10 10.32
N THR A 134 -7.79 -10.29 10.14
CA THR A 134 -6.53 -10.38 10.91
C THR A 134 -6.66 -9.86 12.35
N ASN A 135 -7.68 -9.04 12.64
CA ASN A 135 -7.87 -8.39 13.94
C ASN A 135 -6.58 -7.72 14.46
N LEU A 136 -5.89 -6.97 13.57
CA LEU A 136 -4.78 -6.09 13.93
C LEU A 136 -5.26 -5.00 14.90
N ARG A 137 -4.47 -4.75 15.94
CA ARG A 137 -4.76 -3.77 17.00
C ARG A 137 -3.62 -2.79 17.16
N ALA A 138 -3.87 -1.69 17.87
CA ALA A 138 -2.81 -0.75 18.21
C ALA A 138 -1.63 -1.47 18.91
N GLY A 139 -0.41 -1.19 18.46
CA GLY A 139 0.81 -1.88 18.88
C GLY A 139 1.17 -3.13 18.07
N ASP A 140 0.24 -3.72 17.31
CA ASP A 140 0.59 -4.80 16.37
C ASP A 140 1.38 -4.22 15.19
N VAL A 141 2.17 -5.08 14.53
CA VAL A 141 2.97 -4.72 13.36
C VAL A 141 2.40 -5.37 12.09
N LEU A 142 2.20 -4.54 11.06
CA LEU A 142 1.89 -4.91 9.69
C LEU A 142 3.10 -4.62 8.79
N LEU A 143 3.64 -5.66 8.16
CA LEU A 143 4.63 -5.48 7.09
C LEU A 143 3.93 -5.19 5.77
N LEU A 144 4.40 -4.18 5.06
CA LEU A 144 3.86 -3.78 3.77
C LEU A 144 4.98 -3.79 2.71
N ALA A 145 4.84 -4.68 1.72
CA ALA A 145 5.81 -4.79 0.65
C ALA A 145 5.65 -3.69 -0.41
N SER A 146 6.76 -3.33 -1.03
CA SER A 146 6.76 -2.53 -2.27
C SER A 146 6.33 -3.38 -3.48
N GLY A 147 5.74 -2.76 -4.49
CA GLY A 147 5.30 -3.40 -5.73
C GLY A 147 4.06 -2.75 -6.30
N GLU A 148 3.80 -2.93 -7.59
CA GLU A 148 2.70 -2.24 -8.29
C GLU A 148 1.34 -2.51 -7.62
N THR A 149 1.05 -3.78 -7.31
CA THR A 149 -0.22 -4.18 -6.68
C THR A 149 -0.36 -3.64 -5.26
N THR A 150 0.68 -3.72 -4.42
CA THR A 150 0.62 -3.22 -3.05
C THR A 150 0.61 -1.69 -2.99
N TYR A 151 1.28 -1.01 -3.91
CA TYR A 151 1.19 0.45 -4.06
C TYR A 151 -0.22 0.90 -4.50
N ALA A 152 -0.84 0.21 -5.45
CA ALA A 152 -2.22 0.48 -5.86
C ALA A 152 -3.23 0.24 -4.72
N LEU A 153 -2.96 -0.75 -3.86
CA LEU A 153 -3.75 -1.05 -2.67
C LEU A 153 -3.53 -0.01 -1.55
N ALA A 154 -2.30 0.43 -1.32
CA ALA A 154 -1.94 1.43 -0.31
C ALA A 154 -2.62 2.79 -0.57
N GLN A 155 -2.96 3.09 -1.83
CA GLN A 155 -3.70 4.29 -2.20
C GLN A 155 -5.20 4.21 -1.92
N GLN A 156 -5.71 3.07 -1.44
CA GLN A 156 -7.12 2.87 -1.13
C GLN A 156 -7.32 2.74 0.38
N ARG A 157 -8.51 3.09 0.86
CA ARG A 157 -8.89 2.88 2.25
C ARG A 157 -9.17 1.40 2.51
N LEU A 158 -8.20 0.68 3.06
CA LEU A 158 -8.25 -0.77 3.33
C LEU A 158 -8.74 -1.11 4.74
N GLY A 159 -9.06 -0.11 5.56
CA GLY A 159 -9.54 -0.29 6.92
C GLY A 159 -9.24 0.94 7.77
N ASN A 160 -9.24 0.75 9.09
CA ASN A 160 -8.74 1.72 10.05
C ASN A 160 -7.69 1.01 10.93
N PHE A 161 -6.42 1.35 10.72
CA PHE A 161 -5.28 0.75 11.40
C PHE A 161 -4.65 1.70 12.41
N SER A 162 -5.42 2.62 12.99
CA SER A 162 -4.93 3.56 14.00
C SER A 162 -4.14 2.84 15.11
N GLY A 163 -2.90 3.29 15.34
CA GLY A 163 -1.99 2.71 16.32
C GLY A 163 -1.26 1.43 15.89
N VAL A 164 -1.59 0.83 14.74
CA VAL A 164 -0.81 -0.29 14.16
C VAL A 164 0.47 0.26 13.56
N VAL A 165 1.61 -0.37 13.83
CA VAL A 165 2.88 -0.03 13.17
C VAL A 165 2.88 -0.60 11.76
N VAL A 166 3.18 0.22 10.75
CA VAL A 166 3.29 -0.21 9.36
C VAL A 166 4.74 -0.05 8.92
N ALA A 167 5.40 -1.17 8.59
CA ALA A 167 6.83 -1.20 8.28
C ALA A 167 7.12 -1.78 6.88
N PRO A 168 8.14 -1.28 6.17
CA PRO A 168 8.52 -1.78 4.85
C PRO A 168 9.19 -3.16 4.93
N THR A 169 9.11 -3.96 3.87
CA THR A 169 9.76 -5.29 3.84
C THR A 169 11.12 -5.32 3.16
N VAL A 170 11.49 -4.27 2.41
CA VAL A 170 12.72 -4.20 1.61
C VAL A 170 13.33 -2.82 1.70
N GLY A 171 14.65 -2.70 1.51
CA GLY A 171 15.31 -1.40 1.34
C GLY A 171 14.89 -0.69 0.06
N GLY A 172 15.18 0.60 -0.02
CA GLY A 172 14.88 1.44 -1.19
C GLY A 172 15.62 0.99 -2.45
N GLN A 173 14.97 1.13 -3.60
CA GLN A 173 15.56 0.87 -4.91
C GLN A 173 15.81 2.20 -5.62
N ALA A 174 16.91 2.30 -6.37
CA ALA A 174 17.24 3.48 -7.15
C ALA A 174 16.45 3.53 -8.48
N GLU A 175 15.12 3.42 -8.37
CA GLU A 175 14.19 3.42 -9.49
C GLU A 175 13.22 4.60 -9.38
N PRO A 176 12.82 5.24 -10.49
CA PRO A 176 11.96 6.41 -10.43
C PRO A 176 10.51 6.09 -10.06
N ASP A 177 10.04 4.86 -10.33
CA ASP A 177 8.64 4.53 -10.14
C ASP A 177 8.25 4.39 -8.66
N PRO A 178 7.08 4.91 -8.24
CA PRO A 178 6.70 4.97 -6.83
C PRO A 178 6.50 3.59 -6.20
N TRP A 179 6.15 2.57 -6.99
CA TRP A 179 5.99 1.21 -6.47
C TRP A 179 7.31 0.54 -6.10
N HIS A 180 8.46 1.09 -6.49
CA HIS A 180 9.78 0.66 -6.00
C HIS A 180 10.21 1.41 -4.72
N GLN A 181 9.50 2.49 -4.37
CA GLN A 181 9.80 3.33 -3.21
C GLN A 181 9.06 2.80 -1.98
N THR A 182 9.69 1.90 -1.25
CA THR A 182 9.05 1.21 -0.12
C THR A 182 8.44 2.15 0.93
N ASN A 183 9.11 3.28 1.23
CA ASN A 183 8.62 4.26 2.21
C ASN A 183 7.40 5.01 1.67
N GLU A 184 7.31 5.20 0.36
CA GLU A 184 6.15 5.81 -0.27
C GLU A 184 4.92 4.91 -0.15
N VAL A 185 5.09 3.60 -0.33
CA VAL A 185 4.01 2.61 -0.16
C VAL A 185 3.49 2.62 1.29
N VAL A 186 4.40 2.60 2.26
CA VAL A 186 4.07 2.69 3.70
C VAL A 186 3.38 4.02 4.04
N ARG A 187 3.91 5.14 3.55
CA ARG A 187 3.34 6.48 3.75
C ARG A 187 1.94 6.60 3.14
N ALA A 188 1.74 6.10 1.92
CA ALA A 188 0.46 6.12 1.23
C ALA A 188 -0.59 5.31 2.00
N PHE A 189 -0.24 4.11 2.47
CA PHE A 189 -1.12 3.29 3.29
C PHE A 189 -1.50 4.01 4.59
N ALA A 190 -0.52 4.60 5.29
CA ALA A 190 -0.77 5.32 6.52
C ALA A 190 -1.70 6.53 6.32
N ALA A 191 -1.55 7.25 5.20
CA ALA A 191 -2.39 8.38 4.86
C ALA A 191 -3.86 7.99 4.56
N THR A 192 -4.09 6.83 3.93
CA THR A 192 -5.43 6.41 3.48
C THR A 192 -6.18 5.57 4.51
N SER A 193 -5.45 4.72 5.24
CA SER A 193 -5.99 3.68 6.12
C SER A 193 -5.60 3.86 7.59
N GLY A 194 -4.79 4.88 7.90
CA GLY A 194 -4.23 5.10 9.24
C GLY A 194 -3.04 4.19 9.54
N GLY A 195 -2.60 4.19 10.80
CA GLY A 195 -1.40 3.48 11.24
C GLY A 195 -0.22 4.42 11.43
N TYR A 196 0.81 3.90 12.10
CA TYR A 196 2.05 4.60 12.40
C TYR A 196 3.16 4.10 11.47
N PRO A 197 3.56 4.89 10.46
CA PRO A 197 4.54 4.46 9.49
C PRO A 197 5.95 4.46 10.10
N HIS A 198 6.64 3.33 10.01
CA HIS A 198 8.09 3.27 10.18
C HIS A 198 8.76 3.27 8.81
N TYR A 199 9.88 3.97 8.70
CA TYR A 199 10.60 4.13 7.43
C TYR A 199 11.97 3.48 7.47
N LEU A 200 12.38 2.93 6.34
CA LEU A 200 13.68 2.32 6.14
C LEU A 200 14.51 3.17 5.18
N PHE A 201 15.55 3.82 5.70
CA PHE A 201 16.47 4.65 4.92
C PHE A 201 17.75 3.89 4.57
N ALA A 202 17.58 2.72 3.95
CA ALA A 202 18.67 1.86 3.50
C ALA A 202 18.44 1.46 2.04
N PRO A 203 19.48 1.40 1.18
CA PRO A 203 19.37 0.77 -0.13
C PRO A 203 18.98 -0.71 0.02
N SER A 204 18.29 -1.26 -0.97
CA SER A 204 18.00 -2.71 -1.06
C SER A 204 19.26 -3.55 -1.20
N MET A 205 20.33 -3.00 -1.79
CA MET A 205 21.65 -3.63 -1.92
C MET A 205 22.78 -2.63 -1.61
N PRO A 206 23.07 -2.36 -0.33
CA PRO A 206 24.19 -1.52 0.09
C PRO A 206 25.56 -2.16 -0.19
N SER A 207 26.63 -1.36 -0.12
CA SER A 207 27.99 -1.91 0.02
C SER A 207 28.13 -2.66 1.36
N GLU A 208 29.13 -3.53 1.47
CA GLU A 208 29.41 -4.25 2.72
C GLU A 208 29.68 -3.27 3.89
N ALA A 209 30.49 -2.24 3.65
CA ALA A 209 30.78 -1.20 4.63
C ALA A 209 29.51 -0.45 5.08
N LEU A 210 28.61 -0.12 4.14
CA LEU A 210 27.35 0.54 4.47
C LEU A 210 26.40 -0.39 5.24
N LEU A 211 26.31 -1.67 4.86
CA LEU A 211 25.50 -2.64 5.61
C LEU A 211 25.98 -2.78 7.06
N SER A 212 27.30 -2.87 7.27
CA SER A 212 27.88 -2.95 8.61
C SER A 212 27.52 -1.71 9.44
N ALA A 213 27.56 -0.51 8.85
CA ALA A 213 27.16 0.71 9.54
C ALA A 213 25.65 0.75 9.84
N LEU A 214 24.81 0.31 8.89
CA LEU A 214 23.36 0.24 9.06
C LEU A 214 22.95 -0.69 10.20
N GLN A 215 23.67 -1.79 10.41
CA GLN A 215 23.38 -2.73 11.50
C GLN A 215 23.50 -2.09 12.90
N ASP A 216 24.21 -0.97 13.03
CA ASP A 216 24.34 -0.20 14.27
C ASP A 216 23.38 1.00 14.34
N ASP A 217 22.74 1.36 13.23
CA ASP A 217 21.79 2.47 13.18
C ASP A 217 20.48 2.13 13.91
N PRO A 218 20.01 2.98 14.85
CA PRO A 218 18.77 2.72 15.59
C PRO A 218 17.53 2.60 14.71
N GLY A 219 17.43 3.38 13.62
CA GLY A 219 16.29 3.35 12.71
C GLY A 219 16.23 2.04 11.94
N TYR A 220 17.38 1.58 11.44
CA TYR A 220 17.49 0.25 10.81
C TYR A 220 17.14 -0.87 11.79
N ARG A 221 17.69 -0.84 13.01
CA ARG A 221 17.39 -1.84 14.06
C ARG A 221 15.91 -1.89 14.43
N GLN A 222 15.25 -0.73 14.47
CA GLN A 222 13.81 -0.67 14.73
C GLN A 222 13.00 -1.41 13.66
N VAL A 223 13.28 -1.17 12.37
CA VAL A 223 12.61 -1.88 11.27
C VAL A 223 12.88 -3.39 11.30
N VAL A 224 14.11 -3.79 11.65
CA VAL A 224 14.44 -5.22 11.86
C VAL A 224 13.64 -5.81 13.04
N ALA A 225 13.43 -5.05 14.12
CA ALA A 225 12.59 -5.49 15.24
C ALA A 225 11.11 -5.63 14.81
N ASP A 226 10.62 -4.71 13.98
CA ASP A 226 9.27 -4.79 13.40
C ASP A 226 9.12 -6.07 12.55
N TRP A 227 10.11 -6.42 11.72
CA TRP A 227 10.09 -7.66 10.95
C TRP A 227 9.93 -8.91 11.81
N ASN A 228 10.59 -8.95 12.97
CA ASN A 228 10.57 -10.10 13.88
C ASN A 228 9.31 -10.17 14.76
N SER A 229 8.59 -9.05 14.92
CA SER A 229 7.37 -8.96 15.74
C SER A 229 6.08 -8.85 14.92
N ALA A 230 6.20 -8.83 13.59
CA ALA A 230 5.09 -8.77 12.65
C ALA A 230 4.05 -9.85 12.87
N LYS A 231 2.78 -9.43 12.97
CA LYS A 231 1.62 -10.32 13.03
C LYS A 231 1.05 -10.56 11.64
N VAL A 232 1.11 -9.55 10.78
CA VAL A 232 0.59 -9.59 9.42
C VAL A 232 1.64 -9.09 8.44
N ALA A 233 1.72 -9.72 7.27
CA ALA A 233 2.44 -9.19 6.10
C ALA A 233 1.48 -9.10 4.91
N LEU A 234 1.38 -7.92 4.29
CA LEU A 234 0.74 -7.70 3.00
C LEU A 234 1.81 -7.59 1.92
N VAL A 235 1.92 -8.62 1.09
CA VAL A 235 3.01 -8.77 0.11
C VAL A 235 2.48 -8.87 -1.32
N GLY A 236 3.30 -8.48 -2.29
CA GLY A 236 3.07 -8.80 -3.69
C GLY A 236 3.74 -10.12 -4.08
N ILE A 237 3.24 -10.75 -5.14
CA ILE A 237 3.93 -11.85 -5.83
C ILE A 237 4.40 -11.35 -7.20
N GLY A 238 5.68 -11.52 -7.47
CA GLY A 238 6.27 -11.18 -8.76
C GLY A 238 6.35 -12.39 -9.71
N ALA A 239 6.27 -12.14 -11.03
CA ALA A 239 6.45 -13.17 -12.07
C ALA A 239 7.93 -13.56 -12.27
N ALA A 240 8.30 -14.42 -13.21
CA ALA A 240 9.72 -14.70 -13.47
C ALA A 240 10.51 -13.38 -13.69
N PRO A 241 11.64 -13.13 -12.98
CA PRO A 241 12.40 -11.88 -13.05
C PRO A 241 12.73 -11.44 -14.49
N LEU A 242 13.04 -12.42 -15.34
CA LEU A 242 13.43 -12.21 -16.74
C LEU A 242 12.26 -11.91 -17.68
N SER A 243 11.02 -12.13 -17.24
CA SER A 243 9.82 -11.82 -18.02
C SER A 243 9.21 -10.46 -17.66
N ARG A 244 9.84 -9.69 -16.76
CA ARG A 244 9.29 -8.41 -16.29
C ARG A 244 9.85 -7.24 -17.09
N ASN A 245 8.97 -6.27 -17.34
CA ASN A 245 9.37 -4.97 -17.89
C ASN A 245 10.16 -4.15 -16.87
N SER A 246 9.90 -4.35 -15.57
CA SER A 246 10.57 -3.64 -14.48
C SER A 246 11.03 -4.59 -13.36
N ILE A 247 12.31 -4.50 -13.03
CA ILE A 247 12.97 -5.15 -11.89
C ILE A 247 14.12 -4.24 -11.46
N ALA A 248 14.39 -4.17 -10.16
CA ALA A 248 15.48 -3.38 -9.60
C ALA A 248 16.76 -3.51 -10.43
N GLN A 249 17.36 -2.40 -10.84
CA GLN A 249 18.66 -2.37 -11.51
C GLN A 249 19.76 -3.03 -10.68
N SER A 250 19.60 -3.05 -9.35
CA SER A 250 20.53 -3.73 -8.46
C SER A 250 20.56 -5.25 -8.70
N VAL A 251 19.46 -5.88 -9.13
CA VAL A 251 19.38 -7.32 -9.31
C VAL A 251 20.16 -7.75 -10.57
N PRO A 252 21.11 -8.71 -10.46
CA PRO A 252 21.96 -9.11 -11.58
C PRO A 252 21.18 -10.00 -12.57
N ARG A 253 20.46 -9.36 -13.50
CA ARG A 253 19.56 -10.01 -14.48
C ARG A 253 20.22 -11.12 -15.30
N ASN A 254 21.52 -11.02 -15.56
CA ASN A 254 22.26 -11.99 -16.38
C ASN A 254 22.84 -13.16 -15.56
N HIS A 255 22.61 -13.21 -14.24
CA HIS A 255 23.19 -14.25 -13.41
C HIS A 255 22.48 -15.60 -13.64
N PRO A 256 23.21 -16.71 -13.92
CA PRO A 256 22.62 -18.00 -14.24
C PRO A 256 21.65 -18.55 -13.17
N ASN A 257 21.90 -18.25 -11.90
CA ASN A 257 20.98 -18.66 -10.83
C ASN A 257 19.62 -17.96 -10.95
N LEU A 258 19.59 -16.66 -11.29
CA LEU A 258 18.34 -15.92 -11.40
C LEU A 258 17.49 -16.40 -12.59
N ALA A 259 18.12 -16.97 -13.63
CA ALA A 259 17.40 -17.61 -14.72
C ALA A 259 16.57 -18.83 -14.30
N LYS A 260 16.86 -19.43 -13.14
CA LYS A 260 16.06 -20.51 -12.55
C LYS A 260 14.85 -19.99 -11.77
N SER A 261 14.79 -18.68 -11.48
CA SER A 261 13.73 -18.09 -10.69
C SER A 261 12.46 -17.94 -11.51
N ILE A 262 11.33 -18.35 -10.92
CA ILE A 262 10.00 -18.19 -11.52
C ILE A 262 9.19 -17.07 -10.86
N GLY A 263 9.73 -16.44 -9.81
CA GLY A 263 9.05 -15.45 -9.01
C GLY A 263 9.88 -14.92 -7.85
N ASP A 264 9.33 -13.91 -7.18
CA ASP A 264 9.85 -13.43 -5.90
C ASP A 264 8.73 -12.93 -4.99
N VAL A 265 9.02 -12.88 -3.69
CA VAL A 265 8.26 -12.16 -2.68
C VAL A 265 9.25 -11.33 -1.87
N CYS A 266 9.05 -10.01 -1.80
CA CYS A 266 9.96 -9.09 -1.09
C CYS A 266 11.44 -9.23 -1.51
N LEU A 267 11.70 -9.40 -2.82
CA LEU A 267 13.04 -9.65 -3.38
C LEU A 267 13.68 -11.00 -2.94
N ALA A 268 12.92 -11.88 -2.29
CA ALA A 268 13.29 -13.28 -2.10
C ALA A 268 12.90 -14.06 -3.36
N PHE A 269 13.85 -14.19 -4.30
CA PHE A 269 13.64 -14.96 -5.53
C PHE A 269 13.56 -16.44 -5.21
N TYR A 270 12.71 -17.18 -5.92
CA TYR A 270 12.59 -18.62 -5.75
C TYR A 270 12.44 -19.36 -7.06
N ASP A 271 12.82 -20.64 -7.04
CA ASP A 271 12.73 -21.59 -8.14
C ASP A 271 11.34 -22.26 -8.23
N PRO A 272 11.08 -23.17 -9.18
CA PRO A 272 9.80 -23.88 -9.30
C PRO A 272 9.37 -24.70 -8.08
N LYS A 273 10.29 -25.04 -7.17
CA LYS A 273 9.97 -25.73 -5.91
C LYS A 273 9.64 -24.73 -4.79
N GLY A 274 9.82 -23.43 -5.04
CA GLY A 274 9.68 -22.37 -4.07
C GLY A 274 10.90 -22.21 -3.15
N ASP A 275 12.00 -22.92 -3.45
CA ASP A 275 13.28 -22.79 -2.75
C ASP A 275 13.95 -21.48 -3.15
N GLU A 276 14.55 -20.81 -2.17
CA GLU A 276 15.15 -19.50 -2.36
C GLU A 276 16.40 -19.57 -3.26
N VAL A 277 16.45 -18.71 -4.27
CA VAL A 277 17.52 -18.60 -5.25
C VAL A 277 18.45 -17.46 -4.85
N THR A 278 19.71 -17.79 -4.56
CA THR A 278 20.74 -16.82 -4.20
C THR A 278 21.69 -16.53 -5.36
N PHE A 279 22.31 -15.35 -5.30
CA PHE A 279 23.33 -14.86 -6.23
C PHE A 279 24.33 -13.99 -5.46
N PRO A 280 25.51 -13.67 -6.04
CA PRO A 280 26.48 -12.79 -5.38
C PRO A 280 25.86 -11.44 -5.01
N GLY A 281 25.87 -11.09 -3.72
CA GLY A 281 25.21 -9.89 -3.19
C GLY A 281 23.92 -10.18 -2.42
N SER A 282 23.34 -11.38 -2.51
CA SER A 282 22.16 -11.77 -1.74
C SER A 282 22.38 -11.63 -0.22
N GLU A 283 23.60 -11.86 0.26
CA GLU A 283 23.98 -11.70 1.67
C GLU A 283 23.94 -10.25 2.16
N ARG A 284 24.01 -9.28 1.24
CA ARG A 284 23.92 -7.86 1.56
C ARG A 284 22.55 -7.26 1.34
N MET A 285 21.59 -8.04 0.84
CA MET A 285 20.26 -7.53 0.56
C MET A 285 19.57 -7.08 1.85
N VAL A 286 19.16 -5.82 1.89
CA VAL A 286 18.33 -5.29 2.97
C VAL A 286 16.88 -5.64 2.65
N ARG A 287 16.37 -6.66 3.33
CA ARG A 287 14.98 -7.10 3.28
C ARG A 287 14.64 -7.98 4.48
N VAL A 288 13.35 -8.19 4.71
CA VAL A 288 12.87 -9.24 5.60
C VAL A 288 13.45 -10.59 5.16
N PRO A 289 14.16 -11.32 6.05
CA PRO A 289 14.66 -12.65 5.73
C PRO A 289 13.51 -13.60 5.38
N GLY A 290 13.74 -14.54 4.46
CA GLY A 290 12.67 -15.45 4.02
C GLY A 290 12.15 -16.36 5.14
N SER A 291 13.01 -16.75 6.07
CA SER A 291 12.61 -17.46 7.30
C SER A 291 11.75 -16.59 8.21
N THR A 292 12.13 -15.33 8.44
CA THR A 292 11.35 -14.36 9.22
C THR A 292 9.99 -14.11 8.59
N LEU A 293 9.93 -13.87 7.28
CA LEU A 293 8.67 -13.65 6.58
C LEU A 293 7.74 -14.86 6.71
N ARG A 294 8.24 -16.09 6.54
CA ARG A 294 7.47 -17.32 6.71
C ARG A 294 6.99 -17.56 8.14
N ALA A 295 7.68 -16.99 9.13
CA ALA A 295 7.28 -17.06 10.54
C ALA A 295 6.17 -16.06 10.91
N VAL A 296 5.90 -15.05 10.09
CA VAL A 296 4.78 -14.12 10.31
C VAL A 296 3.46 -14.91 10.28
N PRO A 297 2.61 -14.86 11.32
CA PRO A 297 1.42 -15.70 11.41
C PRO A 297 0.47 -15.57 10.23
N THR A 298 0.16 -14.34 9.82
CA THR A 298 -0.73 -14.07 8.69
C THR A 298 0.01 -13.39 7.55
N ARG A 299 0.08 -14.04 6.39
CA ARG A 299 0.82 -13.59 5.22
C ARG A 299 -0.17 -13.52 4.07
N ILE A 300 -0.62 -12.30 3.77
CA ILE A 300 -1.58 -12.01 2.72
C ILE A 300 -0.80 -11.63 1.45
N ALA A 301 -0.89 -12.46 0.42
CA ALA A 301 -0.33 -12.16 -0.88
C ALA A 301 -1.40 -11.53 -1.79
N ALA A 302 -1.12 -10.35 -2.33
CA ALA A 302 -1.94 -9.72 -3.35
C ALA A 302 -1.28 -9.87 -4.73
N ALA A 303 -1.95 -10.55 -5.66
CA ALA A 303 -1.39 -10.82 -6.98
C ALA A 303 -2.47 -10.88 -8.07
N VAL A 304 -2.19 -10.28 -9.23
CA VAL A 304 -3.04 -10.31 -10.43
C VAL A 304 -2.22 -10.60 -11.68
N GLY A 305 -2.86 -11.23 -12.65
CA GLY A 305 -2.31 -11.60 -13.95
C GLY A 305 -2.08 -13.11 -14.08
N ALA A 306 -2.71 -13.73 -15.09
CA ALA A 306 -2.57 -15.16 -15.38
C ALA A 306 -1.12 -15.63 -15.56
N HIS A 307 -0.24 -14.76 -16.04
CA HIS A 307 1.19 -15.03 -16.18
C HIS A 307 1.93 -15.26 -14.84
N LYS A 308 1.32 -14.86 -13.70
CA LYS A 308 1.86 -15.11 -12.36
C LYS A 308 1.46 -16.46 -11.78
N ALA A 309 0.58 -17.23 -12.43
CA ALA A 309 0.07 -18.48 -11.89
C ALA A 309 1.18 -19.47 -11.45
N PRO A 310 2.26 -19.72 -12.23
CA PRO A 310 3.34 -20.60 -11.78
C PRO A 310 4.02 -20.10 -10.49
N SER A 311 4.24 -18.79 -10.41
CA SER A 311 4.84 -18.13 -9.25
C SER A 311 3.96 -18.24 -8.01
N ILE A 312 2.64 -18.01 -8.16
CA ILE A 312 1.65 -18.15 -7.09
C ILE A 312 1.64 -19.59 -6.53
N ILE A 313 1.64 -20.59 -7.41
CA ILE A 313 1.61 -22.01 -7.02
C ILE A 313 2.85 -22.40 -6.24
N ALA A 314 4.04 -22.05 -6.73
CA ALA A 314 5.29 -22.35 -6.04
C ALA A 314 5.44 -21.60 -4.72
N ALA A 315 5.03 -20.32 -4.69
CA ALA A 315 5.08 -19.51 -3.49
C ALA A 315 4.13 -20.04 -2.39
N ALA A 316 2.92 -20.47 -2.77
CA ALA A 316 1.98 -21.13 -1.85
C ALA A 316 2.59 -22.42 -1.28
N SER A 317 3.10 -23.29 -2.16
CA SER A 317 3.67 -24.59 -1.79
C SER A 317 4.87 -24.45 -0.84
N ALA A 318 5.67 -23.40 -0.98
CA ALA A 318 6.80 -23.11 -0.09
C ALA A 318 6.46 -22.23 1.12
N GLY A 319 5.17 -21.97 1.37
CA GLY A 319 4.68 -21.29 2.58
C GLY A 319 4.97 -19.79 2.64
N TRP A 320 5.33 -19.16 1.52
CA TRP A 320 5.61 -17.72 1.46
C TRP A 320 4.41 -16.85 1.84
N PHE A 321 3.21 -17.38 1.66
CA PHE A 321 1.97 -16.78 2.12
C PHE A 321 0.97 -17.87 2.53
N ASN A 322 -0.07 -17.49 3.29
CA ASN A 322 -1.18 -18.39 3.64
C ASN A 322 -2.56 -17.83 3.31
N ILE A 323 -2.66 -16.57 2.88
CA ILE A 323 -3.89 -16.00 2.33
C ILE A 323 -3.59 -15.40 0.96
N LEU A 324 -4.41 -15.72 -0.05
CA LEU A 324 -4.31 -15.12 -1.38
C LEU A 324 -5.43 -14.11 -1.61
N VAL A 325 -5.07 -12.93 -2.08
CA VAL A 325 -6.00 -11.96 -2.65
C VAL A 325 -5.69 -11.82 -4.13
N THR A 326 -6.63 -12.21 -4.98
CA THR A 326 -6.43 -12.22 -6.43
C THR A 326 -7.75 -11.92 -7.16
N ASP A 327 -7.73 -11.95 -8.49
CA ASP A 327 -8.92 -11.81 -9.31
C ASP A 327 -9.39 -13.15 -9.88
N GLU A 328 -10.63 -13.20 -10.36
CA GLU A 328 -11.22 -14.41 -10.91
C GLU A 328 -10.43 -14.96 -12.11
N SER A 329 -9.91 -14.08 -12.98
CA SER A 329 -9.13 -14.46 -14.16
C SER A 329 -7.85 -15.23 -13.79
N THR A 330 -7.10 -14.69 -12.82
CA THR A 330 -5.85 -15.26 -12.29
C THR A 330 -6.13 -16.53 -11.50
N ALA A 331 -7.17 -16.53 -10.66
CA ALA A 331 -7.62 -17.71 -9.92
C ALA A 331 -7.93 -18.89 -10.85
N ARG A 332 -8.67 -18.65 -11.95
CA ARG A 332 -8.93 -19.69 -12.96
C ARG A 332 -7.66 -20.15 -13.68
N ALA A 333 -6.68 -19.27 -13.87
CA ALA A 333 -5.40 -19.65 -14.46
C ALA A 333 -4.57 -20.54 -13.53
N VAL A 334 -4.60 -20.26 -12.22
CA VAL A 334 -4.00 -21.09 -11.17
C VAL A 334 -4.71 -22.45 -11.09
N ASP A 335 -6.04 -22.48 -11.03
CA ASP A 335 -6.82 -23.73 -10.93
C ASP A 335 -6.60 -24.68 -12.11
N ARG A 336 -6.32 -24.15 -13.31
CA ARG A 336 -5.98 -24.96 -14.50
C ARG A 336 -4.59 -25.60 -14.44
N GLN A 337 -3.70 -25.11 -13.60
CA GLN A 337 -2.32 -25.58 -13.46
C GLN A 337 -2.13 -26.49 -12.23
N LEU A 338 -3.17 -26.66 -11.41
CA LEU A 338 -3.23 -27.53 -10.22
C LEU A 338 -4.01 -28.81 -10.50
#